data_AF-A0A1F7X7R3-F1
#
_entry.id   AF-A0A1F7X7R3-F1
#
_cell.length_a   1.000
_cell.length_b   1.000
_cell.length_c   1.000
_cell.angle_alpha   90.00
_cell.angle_beta   90.00
_cell.angle_gamma   90.00
#
_symmetry.space_group_name_H-M   'P 1'
#
loop_
_entity.id
_entity.type
_entity.pdbx_description
1 polymer ?
#
loop_
_entity_poly.entity_id
_entity_poly.type
_entity_poly.pdbx_seq_one_letter_code
_entity_poly.pdbx_strand_id
1 'polypeptide(L)'
;MPIKKADRLKSGLKKFSNYILIFFLLMFVLSLARNISKTKKAYTKISEEETRVNKLREENQNLQKQLEEMKSPEYIEKQIRNNLGLVKEGEIVVILPDEETLRSLAPQDEVEEDVLPEANWKRWLNLFL
;
A
#
# COMPACT_ATOMS: atom_id res chain seq x y z
N MET A 1 -21.38 58.94 -61.08
CA MET A 1 -21.32 57.51 -60.67
C MET A 1 -20.54 57.34 -59.34
N PRO A 2 -21.09 57.65 -58.14
CA PRO A 2 -20.34 57.57 -56.87
C PRO A 2 -20.68 56.39 -55.93
N ILE A 3 -21.76 55.64 -56.17
CA ILE A 3 -22.33 54.67 -55.20
C ILE A 3 -21.39 53.47 -54.93
N LYS A 4 -20.60 53.04 -55.93
CA LYS A 4 -19.74 51.83 -55.84
C LYS A 4 -18.56 51.96 -54.85
N LYS A 5 -18.09 53.17 -54.53
CA LYS A 5 -16.93 53.36 -53.63
C LYS A 5 -17.31 53.18 -52.15
N ALA A 6 -18.50 53.63 -51.74
CA ALA A 6 -18.98 53.53 -50.36
C ALA A 6 -19.17 52.06 -49.91
N ASP A 7 -19.67 51.20 -50.80
CA ASP A 7 -19.87 49.77 -50.50
C ASP A 7 -18.56 48.99 -50.36
N ARG A 8 -17.52 49.37 -51.12
CA ARG A 8 -16.18 48.78 -51.00
C ARG A 8 -15.50 49.12 -49.66
N LEU A 9 -15.68 50.35 -49.16
CA LEU A 9 -15.19 50.74 -47.84
C LEU A 9 -15.91 50.00 -46.70
N LYS A 10 -17.25 49.91 -46.76
CA LYS A 10 -18.05 49.18 -45.77
C LYS A 10 -17.71 47.69 -45.69
N SER A 11 -17.44 47.04 -46.83
CA SER A 11 -17.07 45.62 -46.86
C SER A 11 -15.65 45.35 -46.31
N GLY A 12 -14.70 46.27 -46.52
CA GLY A 12 -13.37 46.20 -45.89
C GLY A 12 -13.43 46.35 -44.36
N LEU A 13 -14.20 47.32 -43.87
CA LEU A 13 -14.46 47.55 -42.44
C LEU A 13 -15.14 46.34 -41.77
N LYS A 14 -16.13 45.73 -42.42
CA LYS A 14 -16.78 44.50 -41.93
C LYS A 14 -15.81 43.32 -41.83
N LYS A 15 -14.94 43.12 -42.83
CA LYS A 15 -13.91 42.08 -42.80
C LYS A 15 -12.92 42.30 -41.64
N PHE A 16 -12.46 43.53 -41.45
CA PHE A 16 -11.57 43.89 -40.34
C PHE A 16 -12.22 43.66 -38.97
N SER A 17 -13.49 44.07 -38.81
CA SER A 17 -14.26 43.79 -37.60
C SER A 17 -14.40 42.28 -37.32
N ASN A 18 -14.54 41.46 -38.36
CA ASN A 18 -14.63 40.00 -38.21
C ASN A 18 -13.29 39.39 -37.74
N TYR A 19 -12.15 39.88 -38.26
CA TYR A 19 -10.83 39.44 -37.78
C TYR A 19 -10.58 39.83 -36.33
N ILE A 20 -10.99 41.03 -35.91
CA ILE A 20 -10.92 41.46 -34.51
C ILE A 20 -11.78 40.56 -33.62
N LEU A 21 -13.00 40.23 -34.05
CA LEU A 21 -13.88 39.34 -33.31
C LEU A 21 -13.27 37.94 -33.14
N ILE A 22 -12.69 37.39 -34.21
CA ILE A 22 -11.98 36.10 -34.18
C ILE A 22 -10.76 36.15 -33.25
N PHE A 23 -10.01 37.26 -33.26
CA PHE A 23 -8.87 37.45 -32.36
C PHE A 23 -9.29 37.44 -30.89
N PHE A 24 -10.33 38.21 -30.53
CA PHE A 24 -10.86 38.22 -29.16
C PHE A 24 -11.43 36.85 -28.76
N LEU A 25 -12.10 36.15 -29.67
CA LEU A 25 -12.60 34.79 -29.43
C LEU A 25 -11.45 33.83 -29.13
N LEU A 26 -10.37 33.88 -29.93
CA LEU A 26 -9.18 33.05 -29.71
C LEU A 26 -8.52 33.37 -28.36
N MET A 27 -8.38 34.65 -28.02
CA MET A 27 -7.82 35.08 -26.74
C MET A 27 -8.67 34.58 -25.56
N PHE A 28 -10.00 34.63 -25.70
CA PHE A 28 -10.94 34.14 -24.69
C PHE A 28 -10.83 32.63 -24.49
N VAL A 29 -10.77 31.85 -25.57
CA VAL A 29 -10.55 30.39 -25.51
C VAL A 29 -9.23 30.05 -24.82
N LEU A 30 -8.14 30.75 -25.15
CA LEU A 30 -6.85 30.54 -24.50
C LEU A 30 -6.89 30.88 -23.00
N SER A 31 -7.60 31.94 -22.61
CA SER A 31 -7.79 32.32 -21.21
C SER A 31 -8.56 31.26 -20.43
N LEU A 32 -9.69 30.78 -20.98
CA LEU A 32 -10.49 29.71 -20.39
C LEU A 32 -9.69 28.42 -20.24
N ALA A 33 -8.97 28.00 -21.28
CA ALA A 33 -8.13 26.80 -21.24
C ALA A 33 -7.07 26.88 -20.13
N ARG A 34 -6.42 28.03 -19.97
CA ARG A 34 -5.46 28.26 -18.87
C ARG A 34 -6.14 28.20 -17.51
N ASN A 35 -7.32 28.80 -17.36
CA ASN A 35 -8.04 28.82 -16.09
C ASN A 35 -8.53 27.42 -15.66
N ILE A 36 -9.04 26.65 -16.62
CA ILE A 36 -9.46 25.26 -16.41
C ILE A 36 -8.26 24.39 -16.03
N SER A 37 -7.12 24.55 -16.71
CA SER A 37 -5.89 23.81 -16.38
C SER A 37 -5.39 24.11 -14.97
N LYS A 38 -5.39 25.40 -14.55
CA LYS A 38 -5.00 25.79 -13.18
C LYS A 38 -5.91 25.16 -12.14
N THR A 39 -7.23 25.19 -12.37
CA THR A 39 -8.22 24.64 -11.45
C THR A 39 -8.07 23.12 -11.33
N LYS A 40 -7.90 22.41 -12.44
CA LYS A 40 -7.66 20.96 -12.43
C LYS A 40 -6.39 20.60 -11.64
N LYS A 41 -5.29 21.33 -11.83
CA LYS A 41 -4.04 21.12 -11.08
C LYS A 41 -4.20 21.35 -9.57
N ALA A 42 -5.02 22.33 -9.18
CA ALA A 42 -5.32 22.57 -7.77
C ALA A 42 -6.10 21.39 -7.16
N TYR A 43 -7.14 20.90 -7.86
CA TYR A 43 -7.89 19.73 -7.43
C TYR A 43 -7.03 18.46 -7.33
N THR A 44 -6.17 18.19 -8.31
CA THR A 44 -5.28 17.02 -8.26
C THR A 44 -4.32 17.13 -7.08
N LYS A 45 -3.75 18.31 -6.83
CA LYS A 45 -2.86 18.53 -5.69
C LYS A 45 -3.58 18.32 -4.35
N ILE A 46 -4.81 18.81 -4.21
CA ILE A 46 -5.61 18.58 -3.00
C ILE A 46 -5.84 17.07 -2.80
N SER A 47 -6.24 16.36 -3.85
CA SER A 47 -6.49 14.91 -3.79
C SER A 47 -5.23 14.10 -3.44
N GLU A 48 -4.07 14.49 -3.98
CA GLU A 48 -2.77 13.89 -3.65
C GLU A 48 -2.41 14.11 -2.18
N GLU A 49 -2.55 15.34 -1.68
CA GLU A 49 -2.24 15.65 -0.28
C GLU A 49 -3.22 15.00 0.70
N GLU A 50 -4.52 14.93 0.38
CA GLU A 50 -5.50 14.17 1.17
C GLU A 50 -5.14 12.68 1.25
N THR A 51 -4.74 12.09 0.12
CA THR A 51 -4.27 10.71 0.07
C THR A 51 -3.04 10.52 0.96
N ARG A 52 -2.10 11.47 0.92
CA ARG A 52 -0.89 11.45 1.75
C ARG A 52 -1.22 11.54 3.23
N VAL A 53 -2.12 12.42 3.63
CA VAL A 53 -2.58 12.57 5.02
C VAL A 53 -3.24 11.28 5.50
N ASN A 54 -4.08 10.65 4.69
CA ASN A 54 -4.73 9.41 5.06
C ASN A 54 -3.73 8.26 5.25
N LYS A 55 -2.73 8.12 4.36
CA LYS A 55 -1.66 7.13 4.52
C LYS A 55 -0.86 7.36 5.80
N LEU A 56 -0.47 8.61 6.08
CA LEU A 56 0.26 8.94 7.31
C LEU A 56 -0.55 8.68 8.57
N ARG A 57 -1.87 8.89 8.54
CA ARG A 57 -2.76 8.55 9.66
C ARG A 57 -2.84 7.05 9.89
N GLU A 58 -2.98 6.26 8.83
CA GLU A 58 -3.00 4.80 8.91
C GLU A 58 -1.67 4.25 9.44
N GLU A 59 -0.55 4.78 8.94
CA GLU A 59 0.79 4.43 9.42
C GLU A 59 0.96 4.78 10.90
N ASN A 60 0.52 5.97 11.32
CA ASN A 60 0.56 6.37 12.72
C ASN A 60 -0.27 5.44 13.62
N GLN A 61 -1.49 5.07 13.19
CA GLN A 61 -2.33 4.12 13.92
C GLN A 61 -1.70 2.75 14.04
N ASN A 62 -1.07 2.25 12.97
CA ASN A 62 -0.37 0.97 12.98
C ASN A 62 0.84 1.00 13.93
N LEU A 63 1.62 2.08 13.90
CA LEU A 63 2.75 2.27 14.81
C LEU A 63 2.28 2.36 16.27
N GLN A 64 1.17 3.03 16.55
CA GLN A 64 0.59 3.08 17.90
C GLN A 64 0.20 1.68 18.40
N LYS A 65 -0.45 0.87 17.56
CA LYS A 65 -0.81 -0.52 17.92
C LYS A 65 0.42 -1.36 18.23
N GLN A 66 1.45 -1.30 17.38
CA GLN A 66 2.71 -2.01 17.65
C GLN A 66 3.35 -1.56 18.96
N LEU A 67 3.28 -0.26 19.26
CA LEU A 67 3.83 0.29 20.50
C LEU A 67 3.05 -0.18 21.74
N GLU A 68 1.72 -0.32 21.63
CA GLU A 68 0.87 -0.92 22.66
C GLU A 68 1.18 -2.42 22.84
N GLU A 69 1.35 -3.17 21.75
CA GLU A 69 1.74 -4.58 21.79
C GLU A 69 3.12 -4.76 22.46
N MET A 70 4.08 -3.90 22.14
CA MET A 70 5.42 -3.94 22.76
C MET A 70 5.41 -3.61 24.26
N LYS A 71 4.41 -2.87 24.74
CA LYS A 71 4.23 -2.57 26.16
C LYS A 71 3.57 -3.71 26.93
N SER A 72 3.06 -4.73 26.25
CA SER A 72 2.43 -5.87 26.93
C SER A 72 3.45 -6.59 27.83
N PRO A 73 3.03 -7.06 29.01
CA PRO A 73 3.88 -7.84 29.91
C PRO A 73 4.51 -9.05 29.21
N GLU A 74 3.76 -9.70 28.33
CA GLU A 74 4.19 -10.88 27.57
C GLU A 74 5.31 -10.55 26.59
N TYR A 75 5.21 -9.40 25.89
CA TYR A 75 6.27 -8.96 24.99
C TYR A 75 7.53 -8.60 25.78
N ILE A 76 7.39 -7.87 26.88
CA ILE A 76 8.52 -7.50 27.75
C ILE A 76 9.20 -8.76 28.29
N GLU A 77 8.43 -9.72 28.79
CA GLU A 77 8.95 -11.00 29.27
C GLU A 77 9.65 -11.79 28.17
N LYS A 78 9.08 -11.84 26.95
CA LYS A 78 9.73 -12.46 25.79
C LYS A 78 11.06 -11.78 25.46
N GLN A 79 11.13 -10.45 25.50
CA GLN A 79 12.39 -9.74 25.28
C GLN A 79 13.42 -10.02 26.39
N ILE A 80 12.98 -10.12 27.65
CA ILE A 80 13.85 -10.47 28.78
C ILE A 80 14.40 -11.89 28.61
N ARG A 81 13.54 -12.88 28.31
CA ARG A 81 13.95 -14.27 28.08
C ARG A 81 14.92 -14.39 26.90
N ASN A 82 14.61 -13.74 25.77
CA ASN A 82 15.39 -13.88 24.54
C ASN A 82 16.72 -13.12 24.57
N ASN A 83 16.75 -11.91 25.13
CA ASN A 83 17.95 -11.06 25.08
C ASN A 83 18.83 -11.20 26.33
N LEU A 84 18.23 -11.42 27.50
CA LEU A 84 18.95 -11.48 28.76
C LEU A 84 19.06 -12.90 29.31
N GLY A 85 18.33 -13.87 28.73
CA GLY A 85 18.31 -15.24 29.23
C GLY A 85 17.75 -15.37 30.65
N LEU A 86 17.08 -14.32 31.16
CA LEU A 86 16.55 -14.31 32.51
C LEU A 86 15.23 -15.07 32.57
N VAL A 87 15.08 -15.87 33.62
CA VAL A 87 13.93 -16.71 33.89
C VAL A 87 13.34 -16.37 35.26
N LYS A 88 12.05 -16.67 35.46
CA LYS A 88 11.38 -16.42 36.75
C LYS A 88 11.80 -17.45 37.81
N GLU A 89 11.56 -17.11 39.08
CA GLU A 89 11.74 -18.07 40.17
C GLU A 89 10.88 -19.33 39.94
N GLY A 90 11.52 -20.50 39.97
CA GLY A 90 10.89 -21.79 39.71
C GLY A 90 11.00 -22.30 38.26
N GLU A 91 11.56 -21.53 37.33
CA GLU A 91 11.86 -22.00 35.97
C GLU A 91 13.28 -22.65 35.90
N ILE A 92 13.42 -23.72 35.12
CA ILE A 92 14.69 -24.44 34.92
C ILE A 92 15.24 -24.10 33.53
N VAL A 93 16.46 -23.59 33.47
CA VAL A 93 17.17 -23.34 32.21
C VAL A 93 17.81 -24.65 31.75
N VAL A 94 17.38 -25.15 30.58
CA VAL A 94 17.99 -26.32 29.93
C VAL A 94 19.00 -25.82 28.90
N ILE A 95 20.27 -26.14 29.11
CA ILE A 95 21.34 -25.86 28.15
C ILE A 95 21.57 -27.13 27.34
N LEU A 96 21.31 -27.05 26.04
CA LEU A 96 21.51 -28.17 25.13
C LEU A 96 23.02 -28.30 24.79
N PRO A 97 23.58 -29.51 24.78
CA PRO A 97 24.93 -29.76 24.27
C PRO A 97 24.99 -29.50 22.75
N ASP A 98 26.19 -29.59 22.18
CA ASP A 98 26.37 -29.40 20.73
C ASP A 98 25.55 -30.41 19.90
N GLU A 99 25.33 -30.05 18.64
CA GLU A 99 24.43 -30.78 17.75
C GLU A 99 24.89 -32.22 17.49
N GLU A 100 26.19 -32.48 17.47
CA GLU A 100 26.73 -33.84 17.32
C GLU A 100 26.41 -34.70 18.55
N THR A 101 26.60 -34.14 19.74
CA THR A 101 26.25 -34.78 21.01
C THR A 101 24.75 -35.02 21.11
N LEU A 102 23.92 -34.04 20.73
CA LEU A 102 22.45 -34.20 20.69
C LEU A 102 22.01 -35.32 19.75
N ARG A 103 22.58 -35.39 18.55
CA ARG A 103 22.27 -36.45 17.57
C ARG A 103 22.72 -37.82 18.06
N SER A 104 23.79 -37.91 18.85
CA SER A 104 24.24 -39.16 19.45
C SER A 104 23.36 -39.66 20.61
N LEU A 105 22.67 -38.72 21.28
CA LEU A 105 21.74 -38.99 22.39
C LEU A 105 20.31 -39.21 21.92
N ALA A 106 19.97 -38.78 20.70
CA ALA A 106 18.68 -39.04 20.10
C ALA A 106 18.50 -40.57 19.93
N PRO A 107 17.33 -41.14 20.27
CA PRO A 107 17.02 -42.50 19.89
C PRO A 107 17.27 -42.64 18.40
N GLN A 108 18.14 -43.57 18.00
CA GLN A 108 18.14 -44.05 16.63
C GLN A 108 16.90 -44.93 16.50
N ASP A 109 15.75 -44.29 16.38
CA ASP A 109 14.64 -44.95 15.73
C ASP A 109 15.20 -45.33 14.36
N GLU A 110 15.28 -46.65 14.10
CA GLU A 110 15.42 -47.13 12.74
C GLU A 110 14.41 -46.31 11.93
N VAL A 111 14.87 -45.60 10.92
CA VAL A 111 13.99 -44.98 9.95
C VAL A 111 13.31 -46.16 9.26
N GLU A 112 12.28 -46.72 9.88
CA GLU A 112 11.19 -47.34 9.17
C GLU A 112 10.81 -46.27 8.17
N GLU A 113 11.10 -46.52 6.89
CA GLU A 113 10.65 -45.68 5.79
C GLU A 113 9.25 -45.18 6.15
N ASP A 114 8.97 -43.88 5.96
CA ASP A 114 7.63 -43.30 6.14
C ASP A 114 6.63 -43.99 5.19
N VAL A 115 6.30 -45.26 5.45
CA VAL A 115 5.13 -45.93 4.93
C VAL A 115 4.00 -45.27 5.67
N LEU A 116 3.43 -44.26 5.01
CA LEU A 116 2.19 -43.62 5.39
C LEU A 116 1.27 -44.69 6.01
N PRO A 117 0.96 -44.59 7.31
CA PRO A 117 0.18 -45.61 7.99
C PRO A 117 -1.13 -45.80 7.22
N GLU A 118 -1.61 -47.04 7.15
CA GLU A 118 -2.82 -47.35 6.39
C GLU A 118 -3.92 -46.34 6.68
N ALA A 119 -4.49 -45.76 5.62
CA ALA A 119 -5.50 -44.73 5.74
C ALA A 119 -6.59 -45.17 6.73
N ASN A 120 -6.97 -44.28 7.65
CA ASN A 120 -7.79 -44.63 8.83
C ASN A 120 -9.06 -45.43 8.48
N TRP A 121 -9.68 -45.20 7.31
CA TRP A 121 -10.85 -45.93 6.85
C TRP A 121 -10.60 -47.44 6.63
N LYS A 122 -9.40 -47.82 6.21
CA LYS A 122 -9.01 -49.23 5.98
C LYS A 122 -8.91 -49.98 7.30
N ARG A 123 -8.41 -49.30 8.34
CA ARG A 123 -8.37 -49.81 9.71
C ARG A 123 -9.76 -50.05 10.28
N TRP A 124 -10.70 -49.13 10.03
CA TRP A 124 -12.12 -49.31 10.41
C TRP A 124 -12.76 -50.49 9.69
N LEU A 125 -12.47 -50.67 8.40
CA LEU A 125 -13.01 -51.76 7.61
C LEU A 125 -12.57 -53.14 8.15
N ASN A 126 -11.30 -53.28 8.53
CA ASN A 126 -10.74 -54.49 9.13
C ASN A 126 -11.33 -54.82 10.52
N LEU A 127 -11.94 -53.87 11.21
CA LEU A 127 -12.56 -54.13 12.52
C LEU A 127 -13.97 -54.72 12.40
N PHE A 128 -14.62 -54.61 11.24
CA PHE A 128 -16.03 -54.97 11.05
C PHE A 128 -16.28 -56.04 9.98
N LEU A 129 -15.21 -56.60 9.39
CA LEU A 129 -15.22 -57.72 8.44
C LEU A 129 -14.47 -58.91 9.05
#